data_AF-A0AAV0GRG7-F1
#
_entry.id   AF-A0AAV0GRG7-F1
#
_cell.length_a   1.000
_cell.length_b   1.000
_cell.length_c   1.000
_cell.angle_alpha   90.00
_cell.angle_beta   90.00
_cell.angle_gamma   90.00
#
_symmetry.space_group_name_H-M   'P 1'
#
loop_
_entity.id
_entity.type
_entity.pdbx_description
1 polymer ?
#
loop_
_entity_poly.entity_id
_entity_poly.type
_entity_poly.pdbx_seq_one_letter_code
_entity_poly.pdbx_strand_id
1 'polypeptide(L)'
;MDSFARLKIWGFALLLILQSGDGFYLPGSYPHKYGIGDTLSVKVNSITSIETEMPFSYYSLPFCRPTEGVKDSAENLGEILMGDRIENSPYKFKMYTNETENLPLSNEALVGRRLQAYEEEDRRDV
;
A
#
# COMPACT_ATOMS: atom_id res chain seq x y z
N MET A 1 -19.38 20.67 56.93
CA MET A 1 -18.67 21.35 55.81
C MET A 1 -17.92 20.38 54.91
N ASP A 2 -17.79 19.10 55.28
CA ASP A 2 -16.90 18.13 54.60
C ASP A 2 -17.46 17.53 53.31
N SER A 3 -18.78 17.41 53.16
CA SER A 3 -19.41 16.84 51.97
C SER A 3 -19.18 17.71 50.72
N PHE A 4 -19.27 19.04 50.87
CA PHE A 4 -19.00 20.01 49.80
C PHE A 4 -17.53 19.99 49.34
N ALA A 5 -16.58 19.78 50.27
CA ALA A 5 -15.17 19.66 49.93
C ALA A 5 -14.87 18.38 49.15
N ARG A 6 -15.48 17.26 49.54
CA ARG A 6 -15.36 15.98 48.82
C ARG A 6 -15.95 16.05 47.41
N LEU A 7 -17.12 16.69 47.26
CA LEU A 7 -17.74 16.89 45.95
C LEU A 7 -16.85 17.74 45.01
N LYS A 8 -16.20 18.77 45.54
CA LYS A 8 -15.24 19.59 44.77
C LYS A 8 -14.00 18.79 44.37
N ILE A 9 -13.42 18.01 45.28
CA ILE A 9 -12.25 17.18 45.00
C ILE A 9 -12.57 16.15 43.90
N TRP A 10 -13.73 15.50 43.98
CA TRP A 10 -14.18 14.56 42.96
C TRP A 10 -14.48 15.24 41.62
N GLY A 11 -15.04 16.44 41.65
CA GLY A 11 -15.23 17.28 40.46
C GLY A 11 -13.91 17.64 39.78
N PHE A 12 -12.89 18.04 40.55
CA PHE A 12 -11.55 18.32 40.01
C PHE A 12 -10.85 17.08 39.48
N ALA A 13 -10.97 15.93 40.16
CA ALA A 13 -10.41 14.67 39.70
C ALA A 13 -11.04 14.22 38.36
N LEU A 14 -12.36 14.36 38.21
CA LEU A 14 -13.05 14.05 36.96
C LEU A 14 -12.60 14.98 35.82
N LEU A 15 -12.39 16.27 36.11
CA LEU A 15 -11.93 17.26 35.14
C LEU A 15 -10.51 16.97 34.63
N LEU A 16 -9.62 16.46 35.51
CA LEU A 16 -8.27 16.05 35.15
C LEU A 16 -8.25 14.80 34.24
N ILE A 17 -9.16 13.85 34.46
CA ILE A 17 -9.30 12.64 33.63
C ILE A 17 -9.84 12.98 32.24
N LEU A 18 -10.69 14.01 32.13
CA LEU A 18 -11.24 14.47 30.85
C LEU A 18 -10.21 15.20 29.96
N GLN A 19 -9.07 15.63 30.50
CA GLN A 19 -8.01 16.30 29.73
C GLN A 19 -6.98 15.34 29.11
N SER A 20 -7.00 14.05 29.47
CA SER A 20 -6.13 13.05 28.85
C SER A 20 -6.79 12.46 27.61
N GLY A 21 -6.77 13.22 26.52
CA GLY A 21 -7.10 12.73 25.19
C GLY A 21 -6.02 13.15 24.22
N ASP A 22 -5.16 12.21 23.81
CA ASP A 22 -4.22 12.43 22.72
C ASP A 22 -4.76 11.75 21.47
N GLY A 23 -4.81 12.49 20.36
CA GLY A 23 -5.37 12.03 19.10
C GLY A 23 -4.30 12.17 18.03
N PHE A 24 -3.92 11.06 17.42
CA PHE A 24 -2.99 11.08 16.29
C PHE A 24 -3.72 10.75 14.99
N TYR A 25 -3.30 11.40 13.92
CA TYR A 25 -3.76 11.09 12.58
C TYR A 25 -2.98 9.91 12.01
N LEU A 26 -3.68 8.97 11.39
CA LEU A 26 -3.07 7.83 10.71
C LEU A 26 -2.68 8.23 9.27
N PRO A 27 -1.39 8.38 8.95
CA PRO A 27 -0.96 8.61 7.57
C PRO A 27 -1.43 7.46 6.66
N GLY A 28 -1.80 7.79 5.42
CA GLY A 28 -2.31 6.83 4.43
C GLY A 28 -3.79 6.46 4.54
N SER A 29 -4.51 6.94 5.56
CA SER A 29 -5.95 6.65 5.73
C SER A 29 -6.88 7.58 4.93
N TYR A 30 -6.43 8.80 4.62
CA TYR A 30 -7.20 9.77 3.83
C TYR A 30 -6.83 9.70 2.34
N PRO A 31 -7.81 9.71 1.42
CA PRO A 31 -7.54 9.64 0.00
C PRO A 31 -6.79 10.87 -0.52
N HIS A 32 -5.76 10.63 -1.34
CA HIS A 32 -5.09 11.70 -2.08
C HIS A 32 -6.01 12.26 -3.18
N LYS A 33 -6.18 13.59 -3.18
CA LYS A 33 -6.91 14.30 -4.23
C LYS A 33 -5.94 14.78 -5.30
N TYR A 34 -6.19 14.40 -6.55
CA TYR A 34 -5.41 14.81 -7.71
C TYR A 34 -6.24 15.76 -8.58
N GLY A 35 -5.65 16.88 -8.97
CA GLY A 35 -6.18 17.83 -9.93
C GLY A 35 -5.89 17.41 -11.38
N ILE A 36 -6.44 18.17 -12.33
CA ILE A 36 -6.17 17.98 -13.77
C ILE A 36 -4.69 18.24 -14.06
N GLY A 37 -4.03 17.30 -14.73
CA GLY A 37 -2.61 17.39 -15.09
C GLY A 37 -1.62 16.93 -14.01
N ASP A 38 -2.09 16.59 -12.81
CA ASP A 38 -1.22 16.07 -11.75
C ASP A 38 -0.59 14.74 -12.15
N THR A 39 0.65 14.53 -11.73
CA THR A 39 1.36 13.28 -11.99
C THR A 39 0.87 12.20 -11.03
N LEU A 40 0.44 11.08 -11.58
CA LEU A 40 0.03 9.88 -10.87
C LEU A 40 1.16 8.85 -10.93
N SER A 41 1.71 8.52 -9.77
CA SER A 41 2.65 7.41 -9.62
C SER A 41 1.89 6.10 -9.49
N VAL A 42 2.19 5.15 -10.37
CA VAL A 42 1.54 3.83 -10.35
C VAL A 42 2.37 2.89 -9.50
N LYS A 43 1.67 2.08 -8.70
CA LYS A 43 2.26 1.05 -7.86
C LYS A 43 1.81 -0.32 -8.33
N VAL A 44 2.61 -1.33 -8.03
CA VAL A 44 2.33 -2.73 -8.36
C VAL A 44 2.30 -3.52 -7.06
N ASN A 45 1.44 -4.54 -7.00
CA ASN A 45 1.41 -5.50 -5.91
C ASN A 45 2.00 -6.84 -6.39
N SER A 46 2.19 -7.75 -5.45
CA SER A 46 2.53 -9.14 -5.72
C SER A 46 1.56 -9.79 -6.72
N ILE A 47 2.08 -10.74 -7.48
CA ILE A 47 1.32 -11.58 -8.39
C ILE A 47 0.77 -12.75 -7.58
N THR A 48 -0.52 -13.04 -7.75
CA THR A 48 -1.19 -14.18 -7.12
C THR A 48 -1.74 -15.12 -8.19
N SER A 49 -1.76 -16.41 -7.87
CA SER A 49 -2.44 -17.43 -8.67
C SER A 49 -3.79 -17.76 -8.05
N ILE A 50 -4.68 -18.37 -8.84
CA ILE A 50 -5.93 -18.95 -8.32
C ILE A 50 -5.65 -20.31 -7.67
N GLU A 51 -4.61 -21.02 -8.14
CA GLU A 51 -4.29 -22.37 -7.67
C GLU A 51 -3.56 -22.37 -6.32
N THR A 52 -2.83 -21.30 -6.00
CA THR A 52 -1.91 -21.29 -4.86
C THR A 52 -2.05 -20.05 -3.99
N GLU A 53 -1.83 -20.26 -2.68
CA GLU A 53 -2.02 -19.24 -1.66
C GLU A 53 -0.78 -18.35 -1.46
N MET A 54 0.31 -18.60 -2.20
CA MET A 54 1.60 -17.93 -2.03
C MET A 54 1.80 -16.80 -3.05
N PRO A 55 1.90 -15.53 -2.62
CA PRO A 55 2.13 -14.39 -3.52
C PRO A 55 3.59 -14.31 -3.98
N PHE A 56 3.81 -14.06 -5.27
CA PHE A 56 5.13 -13.83 -5.86
C PHE A 56 5.41 -12.35 -6.07
N SER A 57 6.67 -11.93 -5.92
CA SER A 57 7.05 -10.53 -6.22
C SER A 57 6.77 -10.19 -7.69
N TYR A 58 6.23 -8.99 -7.95
CA TYR A 58 5.91 -8.52 -9.29
C TYR A 58 7.11 -8.63 -10.26
N TYR A 59 8.29 -8.18 -9.83
CA TYR A 59 9.51 -8.18 -10.66
C TYR A 59 10.26 -9.51 -10.72
N SER A 60 9.66 -10.59 -10.20
CA SER A 60 10.08 -11.96 -10.49
C SER A 60 9.85 -12.30 -11.97
N LEU A 61 8.77 -11.75 -12.56
CA LEU A 61 8.53 -11.76 -14.00
C LEU A 61 9.36 -10.70 -14.72
N PRO A 62 9.63 -10.88 -16.03
CA PRO A 62 10.47 -9.98 -16.82
C PRO A 62 9.72 -8.69 -17.21
N PHE A 63 9.08 -8.03 -16.24
CA PHE A 63 8.48 -6.71 -16.41
C PHE A 63 9.55 -5.61 -16.39
N CYS A 64 9.20 -4.46 -16.97
CA CYS A 64 10.08 -3.29 -16.97
C CYS A 64 10.28 -2.77 -15.55
N ARG A 65 11.53 -2.56 -15.15
CA ARG A 65 11.88 -2.05 -13.82
C ARG A 65 12.05 -0.53 -13.83
N PRO A 66 11.69 0.16 -12.73
CA PRO A 66 11.95 1.59 -12.60
C PRO A 66 13.45 1.88 -12.59
N THR A 67 13.86 2.96 -13.26
CA THR A 67 15.27 3.36 -13.40
C THR A 67 15.94 3.66 -12.06
N GLU A 68 15.16 4.14 -11.09
CA GLU A 68 15.60 4.47 -9.73
C GLU A 68 15.67 3.26 -8.78
N GLY A 69 15.43 2.06 -9.31
CA GLY A 69 15.36 0.81 -8.55
C GLY A 69 13.98 0.55 -7.95
N VAL A 70 13.76 -0.73 -7.61
CA VAL A 70 12.53 -1.20 -6.96
C VAL A 70 12.58 -0.80 -5.48
N LYS A 71 11.51 -0.17 -5.01
CA LYS A 71 11.33 0.33 -3.64
C LYS A 71 9.95 -0.01 -3.14
N ASP A 72 9.89 -0.47 -1.90
CA ASP A 72 8.62 -0.69 -1.20
C ASP A 72 7.89 0.64 -0.98
N SER A 73 6.59 0.64 -1.23
CA SER A 73 5.75 1.82 -1.32
C SER A 73 4.38 1.59 -0.65
N ALA A 74 4.37 1.08 0.59
CA ALA A 74 3.16 1.00 1.40
C ALA A 74 2.68 2.40 1.83
N GLU A 75 1.39 2.67 1.72
CA GLU A 75 0.78 3.96 2.09
C GLU A 75 0.28 3.96 3.53
N ASN A 76 -0.26 2.84 4.00
CA ASN A 76 -0.91 2.76 5.30
C ASN A 76 -0.45 1.57 6.14
N LEU A 77 -0.72 1.66 7.45
CA LEU A 77 -0.33 0.63 8.41
C LEU A 77 -1.01 -0.73 8.15
N GLY A 78 -2.24 -0.72 7.63
CA GLY A 78 -2.98 -1.95 7.31
C GLY A 78 -2.28 -2.78 6.24
N GLU A 79 -1.78 -2.16 5.18
CA GLU A 79 -1.01 -2.81 4.11
C GLU A 79 0.25 -3.48 4.68
N ILE A 80 0.97 -2.79 5.56
CA ILE A 80 2.15 -3.33 6.23
C ILE A 80 1.79 -4.55 7.09
N LEU A 81 0.70 -4.47 7.87
CA LEU A 81 0.27 -5.55 8.76
C LEU A 81 -0.27 -6.76 8.00
N MET A 82 -0.88 -6.55 6.83
CA MET A 82 -1.30 -7.63 5.94
C MET A 82 -0.13 -8.28 5.19
N GLY A 83 1.06 -7.67 5.25
CA GLY A 83 2.24 -8.14 4.53
C GLY A 83 2.16 -7.84 3.04
N ASP A 84 1.39 -6.83 2.63
CA ASP A 84 1.33 -6.42 1.24
C ASP A 84 2.69 -5.91 0.77
N ARG A 85 3.11 -6.39 -0.38
CA ARG A 85 4.39 -6.02 -1.00
C ARG A 85 4.14 -5.10 -2.17
N ILE A 86 3.75 -3.88 -1.83
CA ILE A 86 3.50 -2.83 -2.81
C ILE A 86 4.82 -2.20 -3.20
N GLU A 87 5.17 -2.23 -4.48
CA GLU A 87 6.41 -1.72 -5.03
C GLU A 87 6.14 -0.60 -6.05
N ASN A 88 7.09 0.32 -6.23
CA ASN A 88 6.98 1.35 -7.26
C ASN A 88 7.04 0.74 -8.68
N SER A 89 6.28 1.31 -9.61
CA SER A 89 6.32 0.93 -11.02
C SER A 89 7.06 1.97 -11.88
N PRO A 90 7.54 1.61 -13.09
CA PRO A 90 8.11 2.59 -14.02
C PRO A 90 7.05 3.51 -14.65
N TYR A 91 5.77 3.22 -14.46
CA TYR A 91 4.68 3.90 -15.14
C TYR A 91 4.24 5.15 -14.39
N LYS A 92 4.11 6.25 -15.13
CA LYS A 92 3.63 7.54 -14.64
C LYS A 92 2.55 8.03 -15.58
N PHE A 93 1.43 8.45 -15.02
CA PHE A 93 0.32 9.02 -15.78
C PHE A 93 0.09 10.47 -15.38
N LYS A 94 -0.67 11.20 -16.19
CA LYS A 94 -1.22 12.49 -15.80
C LYS A 94 -2.73 12.37 -15.65
N MET A 95 -3.23 12.88 -14.53
CA MET A 95 -4.65 12.87 -14.23
C MET A 95 -5.42 13.64 -15.32
N TYR A 96 -6.53 13.06 -15.80
CA TYR A 96 -7.35 13.57 -16.91
C TYR A 96 -6.63 13.75 -18.26
N THR A 97 -5.54 13.02 -18.51
CA THR A 97 -4.82 13.06 -19.81
C THR A 97 -4.78 11.67 -20.45
N ASN A 98 -5.18 11.57 -21.73
CA ASN A 98 -5.02 10.34 -22.51
C ASN A 98 -3.59 10.25 -23.07
N GLU A 99 -2.71 9.52 -22.39
CA GLU A 99 -1.37 9.20 -22.86
C GLU A 99 -1.29 7.69 -23.13
N THR A 100 -1.30 7.28 -24.40
CA THR A 100 -1.19 5.87 -24.82
C THR A 100 0.17 5.50 -25.40
N GLU A 101 1.02 6.49 -25.70
CA GLU A 101 2.08 6.29 -26.71
C GLU A 101 3.46 5.91 -26.15
N ASN A 102 3.69 5.86 -24.83
CA ASN A 102 5.05 5.70 -24.28
C ASN A 102 5.16 4.75 -23.07
N LEU A 103 4.22 3.80 -22.93
CA LEU A 103 4.34 2.77 -21.90
C LEU A 103 5.37 1.72 -22.35
N PRO A 104 6.46 1.50 -21.60
CA PRO A 104 7.41 0.43 -21.93
C PRO A 104 6.70 -0.92 -21.81
N LEU A 105 6.50 -1.59 -22.94
CA LEU A 105 5.87 -2.91 -22.99
C LEU A 105 6.88 -3.98 -22.62
N SER A 106 6.52 -4.83 -21.65
CA SER A 106 7.25 -6.07 -21.38
C SER A 106 7.02 -7.09 -22.48
N ASN A 107 8.00 -7.96 -22.74
CA ASN A 107 7.86 -9.00 -23.74
C ASN A 107 6.89 -10.10 -23.28
N GLU A 108 5.69 -10.14 -23.86
CA GLU A 108 4.61 -11.06 -23.50
C GLU A 108 5.04 -12.53 -23.59
N ALA A 109 5.80 -12.91 -24.61
CA ALA A 109 6.26 -14.29 -24.79
C ALA A 109 7.28 -14.72 -23.73
N LEU A 110 8.06 -13.78 -23.18
CA LEU A 110 8.96 -14.06 -22.05
C LEU A 110 8.19 -14.12 -20.73
N VAL A 111 7.22 -13.23 -20.54
CA VAL A 111 6.36 -13.24 -19.35
C VAL A 111 5.57 -14.55 -19.29
N GLY A 112 4.91 -14.95 -20.37
CA GLY A 112 4.12 -16.18 -20.43
C GLY A 112 4.94 -17.44 -20.16
N ARG A 113 6.14 -17.55 -20.76
CA ARG A 113 7.04 -18.68 -20.49
C ARG A 113 7.47 -18.76 -19.03
N ARG A 114 7.71 -17.61 -18.39
CA ARG A 114 8.13 -17.58 -16.98
C ARG A 114 6.98 -17.85 -16.02
N LEU A 115 5.77 -17.38 -16.35
CA LEU A 115 4.55 -17.74 -15.63
C LEU A 115 4.32 -19.26 -15.63
N GLN A 116 4.46 -19.91 -16.79
CA GLN A 116 4.33 -21.37 -16.88
C GLN A 116 5.38 -22.10 -16.01
N ALA A 117 6.63 -21.62 -16.03
CA ALA A 117 7.68 -22.18 -15.17
C ALA A 117 7.36 -22.01 -13.68
N TYR A 118 6.77 -20.87 -13.29
CA TYR A 118 6.33 -20.64 -11.90
C TYR A 118 5.18 -21.57 -11.50
N GLU A 119 4.16 -21.72 -12.34
CA GLU A 119 3.05 -22.65 -12.08
C GLU A 119 3.52 -24.11 -11.97
N GLU A 120 4.53 -24.51 -12.75
CA GLU A 120 5.14 -25.85 -12.63
C GLU A 120 5.98 -26.02 -11.37
N GLU A 121 6.72 -24.99 -10.95
CA GLU A 121 7.50 -25.02 -9.71
C GLU A 121 6.59 -25.15 -8.49
N ASP A 122 5.56 -24.32 -8.44
CA ASP A 122 4.57 -24.30 -7.36
C ASP A 122 3.81 -25.64 -7.25
N ARG A 123 3.44 -26.25 -8.38
CA ARG A 123 2.83 -27.59 -8.41
C ARG A 123 3.76 -28.69 -7.88
N ARG A 124 5.08 -28.52 -7.92
CA ARG A 124 6.02 -29.52 -7.40
C ARG A 124 6.27 -29.40 -5.89
N ASP A 125 5.93 -28.26 -5.29
CA ASP A 125 6.15 -27.99 -3.87
C ASP A 125 4.94 -28.35 -2.98
N VAL A 126 3.82 -28.81 -3.60
CA VAL A 126 2.62 -29.38 -2.95
C VAL A 126 2.68 -30.91 -2.93
#